data_AF-T1AVP3-F1
#
_entry.id   AF-T1AVP3-F1
#
_cell.length_a   1.000
_cell.length_b   1.000
_cell.length_c   1.000
_cell.angle_alpha   90.00
_cell.angle_beta   90.00
_cell.angle_gamma   90.00
#
_symmetry.space_group_name_H-M   'P 1'
#
loop_
_entity.id
_entity.type
_entity.pdbx_description
1 polymer ?
#
loop_
_entity_poly.entity_id
_entity_poly.type
_entity_poly.pdbx_seq_one_letter_code
_entity_poly.pdbx_strand_id
1 'polypeptide(L)'
;MIVAGIAMSVAGSSRPCSGSEHLFSHALDRTAKHAGLHGEQCGMGAIMMMYLHGGDWQGLQRTLRTIGAPVTARELGASNEEVVEALVQAHTLRPERYTILGDNGLTREAAQRLASVTGVIG
;
A
#
# COMPACT_ATOMS: atom_id res chain seq x y z
N MET A 1 -4.16 -10.72 -14.16
CA MET A 1 -5.58 -10.38 -13.89
C MET A 1 -6.54 -11.57 -13.99
N ILE A 2 -6.43 -12.48 -14.98
CA ILE A 2 -7.37 -13.61 -15.12
C ILE A 2 -7.34 -14.58 -13.93
N VAL A 3 -6.15 -15.01 -13.49
CA VAL A 3 -6.02 -15.93 -12.33
C VAL A 3 -6.47 -15.27 -11.02
N ALA A 4 -6.20 -13.98 -10.85
CA ALA A 4 -6.71 -13.20 -9.70
C ALA A 4 -8.25 -13.14 -9.71
N GLY A 5 -8.88 -12.96 -10.88
CA GLY A 5 -10.33 -13.04 -11.03
C GLY A 5 -10.91 -14.41 -10.67
N ILE A 6 -10.26 -15.49 -11.11
CA ILE A 6 -10.67 -16.87 -10.76
C ILE A 6 -10.53 -17.09 -9.25
N ALA A 7 -9.41 -16.67 -8.65
CA ALA A 7 -9.18 -16.79 -7.21
C ALA A 7 -10.23 -16.02 -6.40
N MET A 8 -10.61 -14.82 -6.82
CA MET A 8 -11.67 -14.04 -6.18
C MET A 8 -13.05 -14.71 -6.30
N SER A 9 -13.38 -15.24 -7.48
CA SER A 9 -14.65 -15.96 -7.71
C SER A 9 -14.73 -17.24 -6.87
N VAL A 10 -13.64 -17.99 -6.73
CA VAL A 10 -13.58 -19.18 -5.87
C VAL A 10 -13.65 -18.81 -4.39
N ALA A 11 -13.00 -17.73 -3.97
CA ALA A 11 -13.02 -17.27 -2.58
C ALA A 11 -14.32 -16.53 -2.19
N GLY A 12 -15.18 -16.18 -3.15
CA GLY A 12 -16.37 -15.34 -2.92
C GLY A 12 -16.05 -13.96 -2.36
N SER A 13 -14.82 -13.48 -2.53
CA SER A 13 -14.28 -12.29 -1.88
C SER A 13 -13.05 -11.77 -2.62
N SER A 14 -12.76 -10.48 -2.53
CA SER A 14 -11.50 -9.92 -3.04
C SER A 14 -10.28 -10.17 -2.13
N ARG A 15 -10.48 -10.74 -0.93
CA ARG A 15 -9.41 -11.02 0.05
C ARG A 15 -8.14 -11.69 -0.52
N PRO A 16 -8.18 -12.70 -1.42
CA PRO A 16 -6.95 -13.30 -1.96
C PRO A 16 -6.13 -12.37 -2.85
N CYS A 17 -6.67 -11.22 -3.25
CA CYS A 17 -6.02 -10.28 -4.17
C CYS A 17 -6.02 -8.82 -3.66
N SER A 18 -6.58 -8.56 -2.48
CA SER A 18 -6.80 -7.21 -1.96
C SER A 18 -6.73 -7.19 -0.43
N GLY A 19 -5.59 -6.74 0.08
CA GLY A 19 -5.28 -6.59 1.50
C GLY A 19 -5.06 -5.13 1.90
N SER A 20 -4.13 -4.90 2.82
CA SER A 20 -3.80 -3.56 3.33
C SER A 20 -3.14 -2.66 2.28
N GLU A 21 -2.48 -3.22 1.27
CA GLU A 21 -1.88 -2.48 0.15
C GLU A 21 -2.94 -1.80 -0.72
N HIS A 22 -4.09 -2.44 -0.91
CA HIS A 22 -5.22 -1.83 -1.62
C HIS A 22 -5.93 -0.79 -0.75
N LEU A 23 -6.02 -1.01 0.57
CA LEU A 23 -6.54 0.00 1.48
C LEU A 23 -5.67 1.26 1.48
N PHE A 24 -4.35 1.11 1.44
CA PHE A 24 -3.43 2.22 1.25
C PHE A 24 -3.69 2.96 -0.08
N SER A 25 -3.79 2.24 -1.20
CA SER A 25 -4.11 2.87 -2.50
C SER A 25 -5.43 3.64 -2.45
N HIS A 26 -6.50 3.05 -1.90
CA HIS A 26 -7.77 3.75 -1.77
C HIS A 26 -7.72 4.96 -0.82
N ALA A 27 -6.87 4.93 0.20
CA ALA A 27 -6.66 6.08 1.06
C ALA A 27 -5.89 7.18 0.33
N LEU A 28 -4.88 6.81 -0.46
CA LEU A 28 -4.10 7.72 -1.26
C LEU A 28 -4.94 8.40 -2.34
N ASP A 29 -5.87 7.68 -2.98
CA ASP A 29 -6.85 8.28 -3.92
C ASP A 29 -7.72 9.37 -3.26
N ARG A 30 -7.90 9.32 -1.93
CA ARG A 30 -8.68 10.32 -1.18
C ARG A 30 -7.83 11.47 -0.65
N THR A 31 -6.57 11.22 -0.32
CA THR A 31 -5.69 12.22 0.31
C THR A 31 -4.85 12.98 -0.70
N ALA A 32 -4.41 12.33 -1.77
CA ALA A 32 -3.50 12.90 -2.74
C ALA A 32 -4.22 13.65 -3.87
N LYS A 33 -3.67 14.80 -4.28
CA LYS A 33 -4.20 15.53 -5.46
C LYS A 33 -3.94 14.80 -6.77
N HIS A 34 -2.82 14.07 -6.83
CA HIS A 34 -2.40 13.25 -7.95
C HIS A 34 -1.85 11.92 -7.42
N ALA A 35 -2.72 10.94 -7.27
CA ALA A 35 -2.30 9.57 -7.04
C ALA A 35 -2.06 8.93 -8.42
N GLY A 36 -0.86 8.36 -8.67
CA GLY A 36 -0.52 7.67 -9.92
C GLY A 36 -1.46 6.51 -10.27
N LEU A 37 -1.06 5.60 -11.15
CA LEU A 37 -1.96 4.50 -11.54
C LEU A 37 -2.23 3.57 -10.36
N HIS A 38 -3.44 3.02 -10.25
CA HIS A 38 -3.84 2.15 -9.13
C HIS A 38 -2.84 1.01 -8.86
N GLY A 39 -2.33 0.35 -9.92
CA GLY A 39 -1.33 -0.71 -9.77
C GLY A 39 0.00 -0.24 -9.20
N GLU A 40 0.41 1.00 -9.51
CA GLU A 40 1.62 1.63 -8.97
C GLU A 40 1.45 1.97 -7.49
N GLN A 41 0.28 2.53 -7.13
CA GLN A 41 -0.08 2.79 -5.73
C GLN A 41 -0.10 1.50 -4.91
N CYS A 42 -0.75 0.45 -5.42
CA CYS A 42 -0.78 -0.86 -4.79
C CYS A 42 0.61 -1.49 -4.67
N GLY A 43 1.48 -1.31 -5.67
CA GLY A 43 2.87 -1.76 -5.61
C GLY A 43 3.66 -1.08 -4.48
N MET A 44 3.56 0.24 -4.36
CA MET A 44 4.17 1.00 -3.27
C MET A 44 3.60 0.61 -1.90
N GLY A 45 2.28 0.47 -1.81
CA GLY A 45 1.61 -0.05 -0.62
C GLY A 45 2.13 -1.43 -0.23
N ALA A 46 2.33 -2.32 -1.21
CA ALA A 46 2.81 -3.68 -0.97
C ALA A 46 4.24 -3.70 -0.40
N ILE A 47 5.13 -2.79 -0.78
CA ILE A 47 6.46 -2.64 -0.15
C ILE A 47 6.31 -2.38 1.35
N MET A 48 5.46 -1.41 1.72
CA MET A 48 5.25 -1.04 3.13
C MET A 48 4.56 -2.14 3.93
N MET A 49 3.54 -2.77 3.36
CA MET A 49 2.81 -3.86 4.04
C MET A 49 3.67 -5.11 4.17
N MET A 50 4.55 -5.41 3.20
CA MET A 50 5.51 -6.51 3.29
C MET A 50 6.49 -6.31 4.45
N TYR A 51 6.94 -5.07 4.68
CA TYR A 51 7.77 -4.74 5.83
C TYR A 51 7.06 -5.03 7.15
N LEU A 52 5.79 -4.61 7.30
CA LEU A 52 5.00 -4.87 8.51
C LEU A 52 4.77 -6.37 8.76
N HIS A 53 4.64 -7.15 7.68
CA HIS A 53 4.56 -8.61 7.76
C HIS A 53 5.92 -9.30 8.03
N GLY A 54 7.03 -8.57 8.09
CA GLY A 54 8.37 -9.12 8.30
C GLY A 54 8.95 -9.88 7.09
N GLY A 55 8.42 -9.63 5.89
CA GLY A 55 8.86 -10.29 4.65
C GLY A 55 9.95 -9.52 3.89
N ASP A 56 10.34 -10.05 2.72
CA ASP A 56 11.37 -9.45 1.86
C ASP A 56 10.82 -8.26 1.03
N TRP A 57 10.60 -7.14 1.71
CA TRP A 57 10.17 -5.89 1.09
C TRP A 57 11.23 -5.29 0.15
N GLN A 58 12.52 -5.56 0.40
CA GLN A 58 13.62 -5.09 -0.45
C GLN A 58 13.63 -5.83 -1.79
N GLY A 59 13.37 -7.13 -1.78
CA GLY A 59 13.15 -7.94 -2.98
C GLY A 59 12.00 -7.42 -3.81
N LEU A 60 10.85 -7.17 -3.18
CA LEU A 60 9.70 -6.56 -3.85
C LEU A 60 10.03 -5.19 -4.45
N GLN A 61 10.71 -4.31 -3.71
CA GLN A 61 11.13 -3.00 -4.20
C GLN A 61 12.07 -3.13 -5.42
N ARG A 62 13.03 -4.07 -5.39
CA ARG A 62 13.92 -4.34 -6.54
C ARG A 62 13.13 -4.79 -7.75
N THR A 63 12.20 -5.73 -7.59
CA THR A 63 11.36 -6.23 -8.69
C THR A 63 10.54 -5.12 -9.33
N LEU A 64 9.91 -4.26 -8.52
CA LEU A 64 9.15 -3.10 -9.01
C LEU A 64 10.04 -2.12 -9.79
N ARG A 65 11.24 -1.81 -9.28
CA ARG A 65 12.22 -1.00 -10.02
C ARG A 65 12.63 -1.64 -11.34
N THR A 66 12.84 -2.96 -11.39
CA THR A 66 13.23 -3.67 -12.62
C THR A 66 12.19 -3.55 -13.73
N ILE A 67 10.90 -3.52 -13.39
CA ILE A 67 9.82 -3.36 -14.36
C ILE A 67 9.47 -1.89 -14.66
N GLY A 68 10.20 -0.93 -14.08
CA GLY A 68 9.99 0.50 -14.26
C GLY A 68 8.81 1.08 -13.47
N ALA A 69 8.28 0.37 -12.47
CA ALA A 69 7.24 0.88 -11.60
C ALA A 69 7.82 1.83 -10.54
N PRO A 70 7.08 2.89 -10.14
CA PRO A 70 7.52 3.81 -9.09
C PRO A 70 7.56 3.11 -7.74
N VAL A 71 8.58 3.44 -6.93
CA VAL A 71 8.76 2.90 -5.58
C VAL A 71 8.90 3.98 -4.50
N THR A 72 8.88 5.24 -4.89
CA THR A 72 8.90 6.40 -4.00
C THR A 72 7.69 7.31 -4.23
N ALA A 73 7.29 8.06 -3.20
CA ALA A 73 6.18 9.01 -3.28
C ALA A 73 6.38 10.01 -4.43
N ARG A 74 7.60 10.52 -4.58
CA ARG A 74 7.98 11.47 -5.63
C ARG A 74 7.79 10.89 -7.03
N GLU A 75 8.20 9.64 -7.26
CA GLU A 75 8.03 8.98 -8.56
C GLU A 75 6.54 8.77 -8.90
N LEU A 76 5.71 8.54 -7.87
CA LEU A 76 4.26 8.39 -8.01
C LEU A 76 3.53 9.74 -8.18
N GLY A 77 4.21 10.86 -7.96
CA GLY A 77 3.61 12.21 -7.98
C GLY A 77 2.89 12.62 -6.70
N ALA A 78 3.09 11.89 -5.60
CA ALA A 78 2.56 12.20 -4.29
C ALA A 78 3.63 12.85 -3.38
N SER A 79 3.19 13.65 -2.42
CA SER A 79 4.03 14.18 -1.36
C SER A 79 4.22 13.17 -0.22
N ASN A 80 5.31 13.33 0.54
CA ASN A 80 5.58 12.50 1.71
C ASN A 80 4.42 12.56 2.73
N GLU A 81 3.82 13.73 2.90
CA GLU A 81 2.70 13.95 3.82
C GLU A 81 1.42 13.22 3.35
N GLU A 82 1.11 13.26 2.06
CA GLU A 82 -0.05 12.53 1.50
C GLU A 82 0.08 11.02 1.70
N VAL A 83 1.29 10.47 1.59
CA VAL A 83 1.56 9.05 1.85
C VAL A 83 1.37 8.70 3.32
N VAL A 84 1.86 9.55 4.22
CA VAL A 84 1.73 9.34 5.68
C VAL A 84 0.27 9.42 6.09
N GLU A 85 -0.47 10.42 5.59
CA GLU A 85 -1.90 10.55 5.84
C GLU A 85 -2.68 9.33 5.33
N ALA A 86 -2.36 8.86 4.11
CA ALA A 86 -2.99 7.67 3.55
C ALA A 86 -2.76 6.42 4.42
N LEU A 87 -1.54 6.23 4.95
CA LEU A 87 -1.23 5.12 5.86
C LEU A 87 -2.02 5.17 7.16
N VAL A 88 -2.19 6.37 7.74
CA VAL A 88 -2.97 6.55 8.97
C VAL A 88 -4.45 6.25 8.70
N GLN A 89 -5.00 6.73 7.58
CA GLN A 89 -6.42 6.55 7.26
C GLN A 89 -6.79 5.17 6.69
N ALA A 90 -5.85 4.41 6.14
CA ALA A 90 -6.12 3.18 5.38
C ALA A 90 -7.01 2.16 6.12
N HIS A 91 -6.80 1.97 7.42
CA HIS A 91 -7.59 1.03 8.23
C HIS A 91 -9.09 1.41 8.34
N THR A 92 -9.42 2.70 8.21
CA THR A 92 -10.80 3.21 8.35
C THR A 92 -11.70 2.94 7.15
N LEU A 93 -11.11 2.58 6.00
CA LEU A 93 -11.87 2.45 4.74
C LEU A 93 -12.72 1.20 4.65
N ARG A 94 -12.29 0.13 5.33
CA ARG A 94 -13.01 -1.15 5.43
C ARG A 94 -12.83 -1.74 6.82
N PRO A 95 -13.50 -1.16 7.84
CA PRO A 95 -13.35 -1.61 9.22
C PRO A 95 -13.78 -3.06 9.42
N GLU A 96 -14.60 -3.62 8.52
CA GLU A 96 -15.00 -5.03 8.51
C GLU A 96 -13.89 -5.99 8.03
N ARG A 97 -12.79 -5.47 7.46
CA ARG A 97 -11.68 -6.25 6.91
C ARG A 97 -10.43 -6.08 7.77
N TYR A 98 -10.18 -7.07 8.62
CA TYR A 98 -8.92 -7.15 9.36
C TYR A 98 -7.71 -7.30 8.41
N THR A 99 -6.68 -6.48 8.64
CA THR A 99 -5.39 -6.49 7.93
C THR A 99 -4.23 -6.30 8.93
N ILE A 100 -2.98 -6.27 8.46
CA ILE A 100 -1.80 -6.00 9.31
C ILE A 100 -1.83 -4.63 9.99
N LEU A 101 -2.67 -3.70 9.51
CA LEU A 101 -2.86 -2.39 10.13
C LEU A 101 -3.73 -2.45 11.39
N GLY A 102 -4.42 -3.58 11.64
CA GLY A 102 -5.29 -3.77 12.79
C GLY A 102 -6.48 -2.79 12.86
N ASP A 103 -7.18 -2.79 13.98
CA ASP A 103 -8.39 -1.98 14.18
C ASP A 103 -8.08 -0.52 14.56
N ASN A 104 -6.91 -0.27 15.16
CA ASN A 104 -6.48 1.05 15.60
C ASN A 104 -5.59 1.78 14.57
N GLY A 105 -5.23 1.10 13.46
CA GLY A 105 -4.34 1.66 12.45
C GLY A 105 -2.91 1.93 12.93
N LEU A 106 -2.19 2.72 12.14
CA LEU A 106 -0.86 3.21 12.46
C LEU A 106 -0.96 4.61 13.07
N THR A 107 -0.18 4.90 14.11
CA THR A 107 0.04 6.29 14.52
C THR A 107 0.81 7.02 13.42
N ARG A 108 0.69 8.35 13.38
CA ARG A 108 1.44 9.18 12.41
C ARG A 108 2.94 8.93 12.48
N GLU A 109 3.50 8.80 13.68
CA GLU A 109 4.93 8.52 13.85
C GLU A 109 5.31 7.13 13.35
N ALA A 110 4.44 6.12 13.55
CA ALA A 110 4.66 4.79 13.03
C ALA A 110 4.58 4.76 11.49
N ALA A 111 3.60 5.47 10.91
CA ALA A 111 3.46 5.62 9.46
C ALA A 111 4.66 6.33 8.83
N GLN A 112 5.12 7.44 9.43
CA GLN A 112 6.31 8.16 9.01
C GLN A 112 7.55 7.26 9.04
N ARG A 113 7.76 6.54 10.16
CA ARG A 113 8.88 5.61 10.30
C ARG A 113 8.81 4.48 9.27
N LEU A 114 7.65 3.88 9.09
CA LEU A 114 7.44 2.81 8.11
C LEU A 114 7.85 3.27 6.72
N ALA A 115 7.25 4.35 6.24
CA ALA A 115 7.50 4.86 4.89
C ALA A 115 8.96 5.32 4.70
N SER A 116 9.61 5.84 5.76
CA SER A 116 11.02 6.23 5.71
C SER A 116 11.96 5.03 5.68
N VAL A 117 11.72 4.00 6.51
CA VAL A 117 12.53 2.78 6.56
C VAL A 117 12.46 2.01 5.25
N THR A 118 11.28 1.97 4.61
CA THR A 118 11.13 1.32 3.31
C THR A 118 11.62 2.18 2.14
N GLY A 119 12.08 3.42 2.41
CA GLY A 119 12.55 4.36 1.39
C GLY A 119 11.47 4.81 0.42
N VAL A 120 10.19 4.73 0.83
CA VAL A 120 9.06 5.23 0.05
C VAL A 120 9.00 6.76 0.13
N ILE A 121 9.34 7.31 1.29
CA ILE A 121 9.49 8.76 1.50
C ILE A 121 10.92 9.07 1.95
N GLY A 122 11.38 10.28 1.61
CA GLY A 122 12.72 10.79 1.92
C GLY A 122 12.77 12.29 1.72
#